data_AF-A0A945SG16-F1
#
_entry.id   AF-A0A945SG16-F1
#
_cell.length_a   1.000
_cell.length_b   1.000
_cell.length_c   1.000
_cell.angle_alpha   90.00
_cell.angle_beta   90.00
_cell.angle_gamma   90.00
#
_symmetry.space_group_name_H-M   'P 1'
#
loop_
_entity.id
_entity.type
_entity.pdbx_description
1 polymer ?
#
loop_
_entity_poly.entity_id
_entity_poly.type
_entity_poly.pdbx_seq_one_letter_code
_entity_poly.pdbx_strand_id
1 'polypeptide(L)'
;SAIAQDIGFPVLVRPSYVLGGRGMEIIYDAETLEGYFDRIGEFAIVGPDAPLLVDRFLDDAVEIDVDALYDGTRLYVGGVMEHIEEAGIHSGDSACTLPPVTLGRDVVAEVCEAVEKLAAGIGVRGLINVQFAVTAGVLYVLEANPRASRTVPFVSKALGIQLARAAALVMTGSSVDELVESGVLPALDGRHVPANSPISVKEAVLPFKRFRTPSGDIVDSILGPEMRSTGEVMGIASSFPKAFAKSQDAAYGGLPRSGTVFVSVADRDKRSVILPMLRLSQLGFRLIATEGTAETLARYGITAEVVRKHTDVSGEGEGPSIVDLIHAGEIDIVINTPRGRSARADGYEIRTATVAADRALFTTIAQVGAAVASLEERPEHPEVKSLQDYAAERITA
;
A
#
# COMPACT_ATOMS: atom_id res chain seq x y z
N SER A 1 -9.81 -18.21 -20.61
CA SER A 1 -9.15 -17.39 -21.65
C SER A 1 -10.13 -16.42 -22.31
N ALA A 2 -11.24 -16.87 -22.94
CA ALA A 2 -12.20 -15.98 -23.60
C ALA A 2 -12.70 -14.79 -22.74
N ILE A 3 -13.15 -15.05 -21.50
CA ILE A 3 -13.59 -13.98 -20.57
C ILE A 3 -12.51 -12.91 -20.35
N ALA A 4 -11.24 -13.31 -20.18
CA ALA A 4 -10.14 -12.37 -19.97
C ALA A 4 -9.84 -11.54 -21.23
N GLN A 5 -10.01 -12.13 -22.42
CA GLN A 5 -9.86 -11.41 -23.69
C GLN A 5 -10.97 -10.38 -23.91
N ASP A 6 -12.21 -10.74 -23.54
CA ASP A 6 -13.36 -9.85 -23.64
C ASP A 6 -13.24 -8.64 -22.68
N ILE A 7 -12.73 -8.88 -21.45
CA ILE A 7 -12.44 -7.83 -20.47
C ILE A 7 -11.25 -6.96 -20.91
N GLY A 8 -10.23 -7.59 -21.47
CA GLY A 8 -8.96 -6.99 -21.86
C GLY A 8 -7.90 -7.08 -20.75
N PHE A 9 -6.68 -7.47 -21.14
CA PHE A 9 -5.53 -7.53 -20.22
C PHE A 9 -4.96 -6.13 -19.88
N PRO A 10 -4.35 -5.96 -18.70
CA PRO A 10 -4.21 -6.93 -17.62
C PRO A 10 -5.52 -7.21 -16.87
N VAL A 11 -5.69 -8.45 -16.40
CA VAL A 11 -6.83 -8.89 -15.57
C VAL A 11 -6.35 -9.37 -14.20
N LEU A 12 -7.16 -9.18 -13.17
CA LEU A 12 -6.95 -9.76 -11.85
C LEU A 12 -7.81 -11.02 -11.73
N VAL A 13 -7.18 -12.16 -11.48
CA VAL A 13 -7.90 -13.42 -11.17
C VAL A 13 -8.07 -13.55 -9.66
N ARG A 14 -9.28 -13.84 -9.21
CA ARG A 14 -9.63 -13.89 -7.78
C ARG A 14 -10.42 -15.15 -7.43
N PRO A 15 -9.84 -16.09 -6.67
CA PRO A 15 -10.59 -17.22 -6.14
C PRO A 15 -11.71 -16.75 -5.18
N SER A 16 -12.82 -17.48 -5.13
CA SER A 16 -13.91 -17.21 -4.19
C SER A 16 -13.59 -17.74 -2.78
N TYR A 17 -14.23 -17.17 -1.76
CA TYR A 17 -14.15 -17.61 -0.35
C TYR A 17 -12.74 -17.65 0.26
N VAL A 18 -11.83 -16.83 -0.26
CA VAL A 18 -10.49 -16.65 0.30
C VAL A 18 -10.39 -15.35 1.10
N LEU A 19 -9.50 -15.35 2.10
CA LEU A 19 -9.09 -14.17 2.85
C LEU A 19 -7.62 -13.90 2.57
N GLY A 20 -7.22 -12.62 2.58
CA GLY A 20 -5.81 -12.24 2.38
C GLY A 20 -5.34 -12.33 0.92
N GLY A 21 -6.27 -12.41 -0.04
CA GLY A 21 -5.91 -12.48 -1.47
C GLY A 21 -5.27 -13.79 -1.91
N ARG A 22 -5.46 -14.89 -1.15
CA ARG A 22 -4.85 -16.18 -1.45
C ARG A 22 -5.18 -16.65 -2.87
N GLY A 23 -4.14 -16.91 -3.67
CA GLY A 23 -4.28 -17.35 -5.06
C GLY A 23 -4.77 -16.27 -6.02
N MET A 24 -4.80 -14.99 -5.61
CA MET A 24 -5.01 -13.88 -6.51
C MET A 24 -3.74 -13.59 -7.33
N GLU A 25 -3.90 -13.28 -8.60
CA GLU A 25 -2.75 -12.93 -9.46
C GLU A 25 -3.15 -11.92 -10.54
N ILE A 26 -2.25 -10.99 -10.84
CA ILE A 26 -2.39 -10.07 -11.99
C ILE A 26 -1.81 -10.75 -13.22
N ILE A 27 -2.68 -10.97 -14.20
CA ILE A 27 -2.39 -11.68 -15.44
C ILE A 27 -2.31 -10.66 -16.57
N TYR A 28 -1.18 -10.65 -17.28
CA TYR A 28 -0.90 -9.66 -18.32
C TYR A 28 -1.15 -10.15 -19.75
N ASP A 29 -1.22 -11.46 -19.95
CA ASP A 29 -1.47 -12.09 -21.25
C ASP A 29 -2.08 -13.49 -21.08
N ALA A 30 -2.53 -14.06 -22.19
CA ALA A 30 -3.18 -15.38 -22.21
C ALA A 30 -2.24 -16.51 -21.76
N GLU A 31 -0.95 -16.42 -22.07
CA GLU A 31 0.03 -17.45 -21.71
C GLU A 31 0.27 -17.47 -20.18
N THR A 32 0.30 -16.30 -19.55
CA THR A 32 0.39 -16.18 -18.09
C THR A 32 -0.86 -16.74 -17.40
N LEU A 33 -2.04 -16.61 -18.03
CA LEU A 33 -3.29 -17.18 -17.54
C LEU A 33 -3.26 -18.71 -17.55
N GLU A 34 -2.69 -19.32 -18.58
CA GLU A 34 -2.56 -20.78 -18.66
C GLU A 34 -1.65 -21.30 -17.55
N GLY A 35 -0.47 -20.68 -17.38
CA GLY A 35 0.45 -21.04 -16.30
C GLY A 35 -0.11 -20.81 -14.89
N TYR A 36 -1.08 -19.91 -14.71
CA TYR A 36 -1.78 -19.74 -13.43
C TYR A 36 -2.50 -21.03 -13.03
N PHE A 37 -3.24 -21.67 -13.95
CA PHE A 37 -3.97 -22.90 -13.66
C PHE A 37 -3.04 -24.06 -13.31
N ASP A 38 -1.86 -24.14 -13.94
CA ASP A 38 -0.84 -25.13 -13.58
C ASP A 38 -0.34 -24.94 -12.14
N ARG A 39 -0.15 -23.68 -11.70
CA ARG A 39 0.27 -23.35 -10.33
C ARG A 39 -0.82 -23.60 -9.29
N ILE A 40 -2.07 -23.26 -9.61
CA ILE A 40 -3.17 -23.35 -8.64
C ILE A 40 -3.86 -24.72 -8.60
N GLY A 41 -3.63 -25.58 -9.61
CA GLY A 41 -4.30 -26.87 -9.77
C GLY A 41 -4.16 -27.80 -8.56
N GLU A 42 -3.05 -27.69 -7.82
CA GLU A 42 -2.80 -28.50 -6.61
C GLU A 42 -3.54 -27.97 -5.36
N PHE A 43 -4.05 -26.73 -5.37
CA PHE A 43 -4.51 -26.04 -4.17
C PHE A 43 -6.02 -26.15 -3.89
N ALA A 44 -6.82 -26.84 -4.73
CA ALA A 44 -8.27 -27.04 -4.56
C ALA A 44 -9.07 -25.75 -4.21
N ILE A 45 -8.57 -24.59 -4.66
CA ILE A 45 -9.15 -23.26 -4.38
C ILE A 45 -10.18 -22.81 -5.42
N VAL A 46 -10.30 -23.54 -6.54
CA VAL A 46 -11.25 -23.26 -7.62
C VAL A 46 -12.05 -24.52 -7.92
N GLY A 47 -13.37 -24.39 -7.97
CA GLY A 47 -14.27 -25.51 -8.22
C GLY A 47 -15.69 -25.05 -8.59
N PRO A 48 -16.62 -25.99 -8.87
CA PRO A 48 -17.99 -25.66 -9.27
C PRO A 48 -18.72 -24.75 -8.29
N ASP A 49 -18.49 -24.94 -6.99
CA ASP A 49 -19.09 -24.15 -5.90
C ASP A 49 -18.23 -22.95 -5.47
N ALA A 50 -17.05 -22.77 -6.10
CA ALA A 50 -16.09 -21.71 -5.81
C ALA A 50 -15.55 -21.12 -7.14
N PRO A 51 -16.32 -20.25 -7.80
CA PRO A 51 -15.94 -19.70 -9.09
C PRO A 51 -14.69 -18.83 -8.98
N LEU A 52 -13.90 -18.79 -10.05
CA LEU A 52 -12.81 -17.84 -10.22
C LEU A 52 -13.38 -16.56 -10.85
N LEU A 53 -13.29 -15.45 -10.14
CA LEU A 53 -13.63 -14.14 -10.67
C LEU A 53 -12.48 -13.63 -11.53
N VAL A 54 -12.81 -12.98 -12.64
CA VAL A 54 -11.86 -12.34 -13.55
C VAL A 54 -12.30 -10.90 -13.70
N ASP A 55 -11.49 -9.98 -13.20
CA ASP A 55 -11.77 -8.56 -13.19
C ASP A 55 -10.74 -7.81 -14.02
N ARG A 56 -11.13 -6.66 -14.58
CA ARG A 56 -10.16 -5.76 -15.20
C ARG A 56 -9.24 -5.22 -14.12
N PHE A 57 -7.92 -5.31 -14.33
CA PHE A 57 -6.97 -4.69 -13.43
C PHE A 57 -6.98 -3.16 -13.63
N LEU A 58 -7.11 -2.42 -12.53
CA LEU A 58 -7.13 -0.96 -12.51
C LEU A 58 -5.72 -0.44 -12.26
N ASP A 59 -4.97 -0.24 -13.34
CA ASP A 59 -3.60 0.30 -13.27
C ASP A 59 -3.60 1.74 -12.72
N ASP A 60 -2.57 2.09 -11.94
CA ASP A 60 -2.36 3.42 -11.32
C ASP A 60 -3.57 3.94 -10.51
N ALA A 61 -4.38 3.07 -9.92
CA ALA A 61 -5.55 3.47 -9.14
C ALA A 61 -5.20 3.66 -7.65
N VAL A 62 -5.81 4.67 -7.01
CA VAL A 62 -5.70 4.87 -5.56
C VAL A 62 -6.67 3.91 -4.86
N GLU A 63 -6.15 3.05 -3.98
CA GLU A 63 -6.98 2.17 -3.17
C GLU A 63 -7.48 2.88 -1.90
N ILE A 64 -8.74 2.65 -1.56
CA ILE A 64 -9.43 3.28 -0.43
C ILE A 64 -10.06 2.18 0.42
N ASP A 65 -9.79 2.22 1.72
CA ASP A 65 -10.47 1.39 2.71
C ASP A 65 -11.43 2.26 3.54
N VAL A 66 -12.64 1.79 3.76
CA VAL A 66 -13.61 2.46 4.65
C VAL A 66 -14.11 1.49 5.68
N ASP A 67 -13.92 1.81 6.96
CA ASP A 67 -14.59 1.11 8.05
C ASP A 67 -15.80 1.94 8.50
N ALA A 68 -16.96 1.31 8.60
CA ALA A 68 -18.20 1.96 9.03
C ALA A 68 -19.07 1.02 9.87
N LEU A 69 -19.98 1.62 10.62
CA LEU A 69 -21.00 0.97 11.44
C LEU A 69 -22.38 1.28 10.84
N TYR A 70 -23.23 0.26 10.71
CA TYR A 70 -24.61 0.43 10.25
C TYR A 70 -25.57 -0.29 11.21
N ASP A 71 -26.57 0.41 11.73
CA ASP A 71 -27.59 -0.16 12.62
C ASP A 71 -28.84 -0.68 11.89
N GLY A 72 -28.88 -0.50 10.57
CA GLY A 72 -30.03 -0.81 9.73
C GLY A 72 -30.81 0.39 9.23
N THR A 73 -30.55 1.56 9.80
CA THR A 73 -31.19 2.82 9.44
C THR A 73 -30.19 3.94 9.21
N ARG A 74 -29.10 3.98 9.99
CA ARG A 74 -28.09 5.04 9.95
C ARG A 74 -26.70 4.46 9.77
N LEU A 75 -25.95 5.04 8.84
CA LEU A 75 -24.51 4.81 8.69
C LEU A 75 -23.72 5.76 9.59
N TYR A 76 -22.76 5.21 10.32
CA TYR A 76 -21.73 5.93 11.03
C TYR A 76 -20.37 5.55 10.43
N VAL A 77 -19.73 6.49 9.73
CA VAL A 77 -18.41 6.26 9.12
C VAL A 77 -17.37 6.23 10.24
N GLY A 78 -16.63 5.14 10.35
CA GLY A 78 -15.51 5.05 11.29
C GLY A 78 -14.33 5.86 10.81
N GLY A 79 -13.91 5.65 9.56
CA GLY A 79 -12.85 6.42 8.92
C GLY A 79 -12.66 6.00 7.47
N VAL A 80 -12.24 6.96 6.64
CA VAL A 80 -11.83 6.73 5.25
C VAL A 80 -10.31 6.73 5.23
N MET A 81 -9.72 5.67 4.70
CA MET A 81 -8.27 5.47 4.61
C MET A 81 -7.86 5.50 3.15
N GLU A 82 -6.77 6.19 2.85
CA GLU A 82 -6.15 6.22 1.53
C GLU A 82 -4.85 5.44 1.58
N HIS A 83 -4.71 4.44 0.72
CA HIS A 83 -3.48 3.66 0.61
C HIS A 83 -2.38 4.48 -0.07
N ILE A 84 -1.13 4.24 0.33
CA ILE A 84 0.03 4.87 -0.31
C ILE A 84 0.36 4.11 -1.61
N GLU A 85 0.34 2.78 -1.55
CA GLU A 85 0.49 1.90 -2.70
C GLU A 85 -0.75 1.93 -3.60
N GLU A 86 -0.54 1.66 -4.89
CA GLU A 86 -1.60 1.55 -5.87
C GLU A 86 -2.43 0.27 -5.70
N ALA A 87 -3.67 0.30 -6.18
CA ALA A 87 -4.54 -0.86 -6.21
C ALA A 87 -3.87 -2.02 -6.95
N GLY A 88 -3.91 -3.20 -6.35
CA GLY A 88 -3.18 -4.38 -6.83
C GLY A 88 -2.09 -4.86 -5.89
N ILE A 89 -1.66 -4.01 -4.97
CA ILE A 89 -0.98 -4.43 -3.75
C ILE A 89 -2.06 -4.64 -2.68
N HIS A 90 -2.03 -5.79 -2.04
CA HIS A 90 -3.04 -6.15 -1.07
C HIS A 90 -3.09 -5.17 0.10
N SER A 91 -4.28 -4.66 0.45
CA SER A 91 -4.55 -3.72 1.56
C SER A 91 -3.87 -4.01 2.90
N GLY A 92 -3.60 -5.29 3.17
CA GLY A 92 -2.86 -5.74 4.35
C GLY A 92 -1.39 -5.36 4.35
N ASP A 93 -0.76 -5.35 3.17
CA ASP A 93 0.65 -5.04 2.96
C ASP A 93 0.88 -3.57 2.58
N SER A 94 -0.16 -2.87 2.12
CA SER A 94 -0.11 -1.44 1.83
C SER A 94 0.01 -0.62 3.11
N ALA A 95 0.83 0.42 3.09
CA ALA A 95 0.71 1.53 4.02
C ALA A 95 -0.56 2.33 3.71
N CYS A 96 -1.17 2.93 4.73
CA CYS A 96 -2.34 3.77 4.52
C CYS A 96 -2.37 4.97 5.46
N THR A 97 -3.11 5.99 5.05
CA THR A 97 -3.23 7.27 5.73
C THR A 97 -4.65 7.48 6.23
N LEU A 98 -4.77 8.09 7.42
CA LEU A 98 -6.02 8.59 7.96
C LEU A 98 -5.76 9.94 8.64
N PRO A 99 -6.46 11.02 8.26
CA PRO A 99 -7.38 11.12 7.12
C PRO A 99 -6.66 10.89 5.77
N PRO A 100 -7.43 10.74 4.67
CA PRO A 100 -6.87 10.77 3.32
C PRO A 100 -6.08 12.06 3.09
N VAL A 101 -4.96 11.95 2.38
CA VAL A 101 -4.00 13.05 2.17
C VAL A 101 -4.08 13.66 0.77
N THR A 102 -4.54 12.90 -0.23
CA THR A 102 -4.71 13.40 -1.61
C THR A 102 -6.15 13.35 -2.12
N LEU A 103 -7.04 12.56 -1.48
CA LEU A 103 -8.43 12.46 -1.92
C LEU A 103 -9.23 13.77 -1.73
N GLY A 104 -9.99 14.13 -2.76
CA GLY A 104 -10.93 15.24 -2.73
C GLY A 104 -12.14 14.97 -1.83
N ARG A 105 -12.75 16.04 -1.30
CA ARG A 105 -13.95 15.92 -0.42
C ARG A 105 -15.15 15.33 -1.16
N ASP A 106 -15.26 15.60 -2.45
CA ASP A 106 -16.23 15.03 -3.37
C ASP A 106 -16.07 13.51 -3.50
N VAL A 107 -14.84 13.03 -3.68
CA VAL A 107 -14.53 11.60 -3.71
C VAL A 107 -14.87 10.94 -2.38
N VAL A 108 -14.49 11.56 -1.25
CA VAL A 108 -14.83 11.05 0.09
C VAL A 108 -16.35 10.98 0.29
N ALA A 109 -17.11 11.98 -0.17
CA ALA A 109 -18.56 11.98 -0.09
C ALA A 109 -19.19 10.87 -0.94
N GLU A 110 -18.71 10.67 -2.17
CA GLU A 110 -19.15 9.61 -3.08
C GLU A 110 -18.89 8.21 -2.47
N VAL A 111 -17.70 8.03 -1.90
CA VAL A 111 -17.32 6.82 -1.17
C VAL A 111 -18.28 6.56 -0.01
N CYS A 112 -18.55 7.55 0.85
CA CYS A 112 -19.47 7.39 1.97
C CYS A 112 -20.90 7.05 1.52
N GLU A 113 -21.39 7.67 0.44
CA GLU A 113 -22.70 7.37 -0.14
C GLU A 113 -22.77 5.93 -0.67
N ALA A 114 -21.70 5.46 -1.34
CA ALA A 114 -21.61 4.09 -1.82
C ALA A 114 -21.61 3.08 -0.66
N VAL A 115 -20.88 3.36 0.42
CA VAL A 115 -20.87 2.52 1.64
C VAL A 115 -22.28 2.40 2.24
N GLU A 116 -23.04 3.49 2.32
CA GLU A 116 -24.39 3.48 2.87
C GLU A 116 -25.33 2.60 2.03
N LYS A 117 -25.29 2.75 0.70
CA LYS A 117 -26.07 1.93 -0.24
C LYS A 117 -25.72 0.45 -0.13
N LEU A 118 -24.43 0.13 -0.03
CA LEU A 118 -23.95 -1.25 0.15
C LEU A 118 -24.40 -1.82 1.50
N ALA A 119 -24.23 -1.09 2.58
CA ALA A 119 -24.63 -1.52 3.93
C ALA A 119 -26.14 -1.80 4.01
N ALA A 120 -26.96 -0.91 3.42
CA ALA A 120 -28.41 -1.08 3.35
C ALA A 120 -28.80 -2.27 2.47
N GLY A 121 -28.21 -2.40 1.26
CA GLY A 121 -28.52 -3.47 0.32
C GLY A 121 -28.11 -4.86 0.79
N ILE A 122 -27.00 -4.96 1.53
CA ILE A 122 -26.52 -6.22 2.13
C ILE A 122 -27.31 -6.55 3.42
N GLY A 123 -27.93 -5.55 4.06
CA GLY A 123 -28.65 -5.73 5.32
C GLY A 123 -27.72 -5.79 6.54
N VAL A 124 -26.63 -5.02 6.52
CA VAL A 124 -25.64 -5.00 7.61
C VAL A 124 -26.29 -4.61 8.95
N ARG A 125 -25.79 -5.21 10.04
CA ARG A 125 -26.07 -4.84 11.43
C ARG A 125 -24.78 -4.95 12.22
N GLY A 126 -24.10 -3.83 12.43
CA GLY A 126 -22.75 -3.78 12.98
C GLY A 126 -21.73 -3.24 11.99
N LEU A 127 -20.51 -3.79 12.00
CA LEU A 127 -19.41 -3.30 11.17
C LEU A 127 -19.52 -3.76 9.72
N ILE A 128 -19.12 -2.87 8.83
CA ILE A 128 -18.83 -3.15 7.43
C ILE A 128 -17.50 -2.48 7.07
N ASN A 129 -16.68 -3.18 6.30
CA ASN A 129 -15.55 -2.62 5.59
C ASN A 129 -15.81 -2.67 4.09
N VAL A 130 -15.50 -1.60 3.37
CA VAL A 130 -15.62 -1.55 1.91
C VAL A 130 -14.33 -1.03 1.32
N GLN A 131 -13.84 -1.73 0.30
CA GLN A 131 -12.67 -1.37 -0.47
C GLN A 131 -13.08 -0.79 -1.81
N PHE A 132 -12.44 0.30 -2.19
CA PHE A 132 -12.64 0.99 -3.46
C PHE A 132 -11.32 1.23 -4.17
N ALA A 133 -11.41 1.47 -5.47
CA ALA A 133 -10.32 2.03 -6.26
C ALA A 133 -10.82 3.28 -6.99
N VAL A 134 -10.00 4.33 -7.02
CA VAL A 134 -10.28 5.54 -7.80
C VAL A 134 -9.21 5.70 -8.86
N THR A 135 -9.65 5.75 -10.12
CA THR A 135 -8.77 6.04 -11.26
C THR A 135 -9.51 6.88 -12.29
N ALA A 136 -8.81 7.85 -12.89
CA ALA A 136 -9.37 8.79 -13.85
C ALA A 136 -10.69 9.48 -13.41
N GLY A 137 -10.86 9.71 -12.10
CA GLY A 137 -12.05 10.32 -11.51
C GLY A 137 -13.28 9.40 -11.43
N VAL A 138 -13.11 8.10 -11.66
CA VAL A 138 -14.18 7.10 -11.53
C VAL A 138 -13.94 6.25 -10.29
N LEU A 139 -14.96 6.14 -9.45
CA LEU A 139 -14.98 5.28 -8.26
C LEU A 139 -15.44 3.86 -8.62
N TYR A 140 -14.62 2.87 -8.29
CA TYR A 140 -14.91 1.45 -8.45
C TYR A 140 -15.03 0.79 -7.08
N VAL A 141 -16.05 -0.06 -6.89
CA VAL A 141 -16.17 -0.92 -5.71
C VAL A 141 -15.35 -2.19 -5.94
N LEU A 142 -14.39 -2.49 -5.06
CA LEU A 142 -13.58 -3.70 -5.14
C LEU A 142 -14.22 -4.86 -4.38
N GLU A 143 -14.57 -4.65 -3.12
CA GLU A 143 -15.27 -5.63 -2.28
C GLU A 143 -15.95 -4.98 -1.07
N ALA A 144 -16.95 -5.67 -0.53
CA ALA A 144 -17.61 -5.32 0.72
C ALA A 144 -17.54 -6.49 1.71
N ASN A 145 -17.00 -6.23 2.89
CA ASN A 145 -16.82 -7.17 3.99
C ASN A 145 -17.80 -6.81 5.12
N PRO A 146 -18.98 -7.45 5.23
CA PRO A 146 -19.99 -7.15 6.27
C PRO A 146 -19.59 -7.73 7.64
N ARG A 147 -18.40 -7.36 8.11
CA ARG A 147 -17.76 -7.80 9.35
C ARG A 147 -16.70 -6.78 9.76
N ALA A 148 -16.11 -6.97 10.93
CA ALA A 148 -14.90 -6.26 11.30
C ALA A 148 -13.73 -6.59 10.35
N SER A 149 -13.02 -5.55 9.92
CA SER A 149 -11.76 -5.64 9.20
C SER A 149 -10.56 -5.55 10.15
N ARG A 150 -9.37 -5.79 9.61
CA ARG A 150 -8.11 -5.62 10.36
C ARG A 150 -7.79 -4.15 10.68
N THR A 151 -8.39 -3.20 9.96
CA THR A 151 -8.13 -1.75 10.10
C THR A 151 -8.96 -1.10 11.21
N VAL A 152 -10.01 -1.76 11.72
CA VAL A 152 -10.85 -1.23 12.81
C VAL A 152 -10.03 -0.74 14.03
N PRO A 153 -9.02 -1.48 14.54
CA PRO A 153 -8.17 -0.99 15.62
C PRO A 153 -7.38 0.26 15.24
N PHE A 154 -6.78 0.31 14.04
CA PHE A 154 -6.07 1.48 13.53
C PHE A 154 -6.98 2.71 13.48
N VAL A 155 -8.16 2.60 12.84
CA VAL A 155 -9.16 3.68 12.77
C VAL A 155 -9.59 4.13 14.16
N SER A 156 -9.84 3.17 15.06
CA SER A 156 -10.25 3.46 16.44
C SER A 156 -9.21 4.26 17.21
N LYS A 157 -7.91 3.97 17.01
CA LYS A 157 -6.81 4.73 17.64
C LYS A 157 -6.57 6.07 16.95
N ALA A 158 -6.64 6.09 15.62
CA ALA A 158 -6.41 7.28 14.79
C ALA A 158 -7.44 8.37 15.06
N LEU A 159 -8.71 8.02 15.29
CA LEU A 159 -9.77 9.00 15.54
C LEU A 159 -10.30 8.99 16.98
N GLY A 160 -9.90 8.02 17.81
CA GLY A 160 -10.37 7.92 19.19
C GLY A 160 -11.82 7.41 19.30
N ILE A 161 -12.29 6.67 18.29
CA ILE A 161 -13.64 6.13 18.21
C ILE A 161 -13.63 4.67 18.63
N GLN A 162 -14.52 4.25 19.53
CA GLN A 162 -14.58 2.85 20.01
C GLN A 162 -15.43 1.97 19.08
N LEU A 163 -15.03 1.83 17.80
CA LEU A 163 -15.84 1.18 16.76
C LEU A 163 -16.26 -0.25 17.12
N ALA A 164 -15.33 -1.08 17.61
CA ALA A 164 -15.64 -2.46 17.97
C ALA A 164 -16.66 -2.55 19.13
N ARG A 165 -16.58 -1.62 20.10
CA ARG A 165 -17.55 -1.54 21.21
C ARG A 165 -18.91 -1.09 20.72
N ALA A 166 -18.95 -0.06 19.88
CA ALA A 166 -20.18 0.44 19.28
C ALA A 166 -20.87 -0.64 18.44
N ALA A 167 -20.10 -1.39 17.65
CA ALA A 167 -20.60 -2.52 16.87
C ALA A 167 -21.21 -3.62 17.73
N ALA A 168 -20.57 -3.98 18.83
CA ALA A 168 -21.12 -4.95 19.77
C ALA A 168 -22.47 -4.49 20.34
N LEU A 169 -22.58 -3.21 20.71
CA LEU A 169 -23.82 -2.63 21.23
C LEU A 169 -24.93 -2.59 20.18
N VAL A 170 -24.61 -2.22 18.93
CA VAL A 170 -25.55 -2.28 17.80
C VAL A 170 -26.06 -3.70 17.57
N MET A 171 -25.17 -4.70 17.58
CA MET A 171 -25.57 -6.10 17.44
C MET A 171 -26.45 -6.59 18.59
N THR A 172 -26.38 -5.97 19.77
CA THR A 172 -27.26 -6.25 20.92
C THR A 172 -28.51 -5.38 20.98
N GLY A 173 -28.72 -4.48 20.01
CA GLY A 173 -29.97 -3.73 19.83
C GLY A 173 -29.90 -2.22 20.06
N SER A 174 -28.74 -1.63 20.35
CA SER A 174 -28.62 -0.16 20.41
C SER A 174 -28.62 0.45 19.02
N SER A 175 -29.22 1.63 18.86
CA SER A 175 -29.08 2.42 17.63
C SER A 175 -27.79 3.25 17.62
N VAL A 176 -27.35 3.69 16.45
CA VAL A 176 -26.24 4.66 16.34
C VAL A 176 -26.57 5.95 17.08
N ASP A 177 -27.82 6.41 17.01
CA ASP A 177 -28.27 7.63 17.69
C ASP A 177 -28.12 7.52 19.21
N GLU A 178 -28.56 6.41 19.81
CA GLU A 178 -28.39 6.14 21.25
C GLU A 178 -26.92 6.09 21.67
N LEU A 179 -26.05 5.56 20.81
CA LEU A 179 -24.61 5.51 21.08
C LEU A 179 -23.96 6.88 21.00
N VAL A 180 -24.46 7.78 20.16
CA VAL A 180 -24.04 9.18 20.12
C VAL A 180 -24.53 9.93 21.36
N GLU A 181 -25.82 9.78 21.70
CA GLU A 181 -26.41 10.45 22.88
C GLU A 181 -25.76 10.02 24.20
N SER A 182 -25.40 8.75 24.33
CA SER A 182 -24.70 8.21 25.51
C SER A 182 -23.20 8.54 25.55
N GLY A 183 -22.65 9.16 24.51
CA GLY A 183 -21.24 9.51 24.40
C GLY A 183 -20.30 8.33 24.11
N VAL A 184 -20.83 7.17 23.69
CA VAL A 184 -20.02 6.03 23.22
C VAL A 184 -19.42 6.34 21.85
N LEU A 185 -20.18 7.01 20.99
CA LEU A 185 -19.74 7.54 19.71
C LEU A 185 -19.70 9.08 19.75
N PRO A 186 -18.69 9.72 19.15
CA PRO A 186 -18.73 11.16 18.88
C PRO A 186 -19.94 11.55 18.01
N ALA A 187 -20.37 12.82 18.09
CA ALA A 187 -21.48 13.31 17.27
C ALA A 187 -21.12 13.41 15.77
N LEU A 188 -19.88 13.77 15.47
CA LEU A 188 -19.34 13.79 14.10
C LEU A 188 -18.60 12.48 13.84
N ASP A 189 -18.96 11.81 12.76
CA ASP A 189 -18.32 10.58 12.32
C ASP A 189 -17.05 10.84 11.50
N GLY A 190 -16.33 9.77 11.16
CA GLY A 190 -15.03 9.81 10.49
C GLY A 190 -15.03 10.35 9.06
N ARG A 191 -16.17 10.79 8.52
CA ARG A 191 -16.22 11.51 7.23
C ARG A 191 -15.85 12.99 7.40
N HIS A 192 -15.91 13.53 8.62
CA HIS A 192 -15.65 14.93 8.93
C HIS A 192 -14.39 15.08 9.79
N VAL A 193 -13.22 14.96 9.17
CA VAL A 193 -11.94 15.16 9.87
C VAL A 193 -11.45 16.60 9.66
N PRO A 194 -11.28 17.42 10.73
CA PRO A 194 -10.74 18.78 10.61
C PRO A 194 -9.38 18.82 9.91
N ALA A 195 -9.11 19.84 9.09
CA ALA A 195 -7.89 19.93 8.29
C ALA A 195 -6.59 20.03 9.11
N ASN A 196 -6.68 20.47 10.36
CA ASN A 196 -5.58 20.54 11.32
C ASN A 196 -5.45 19.27 12.18
N SER A 197 -6.27 18.24 11.93
CA SER A 197 -6.15 16.96 12.62
C SER A 197 -4.80 16.31 12.31
N PRO A 198 -4.20 15.60 13.29
CA PRO A 198 -2.98 14.85 13.03
C PRO A 198 -3.22 13.77 11.98
N ILE A 199 -2.20 13.52 11.17
CA ILE A 199 -2.16 12.41 10.22
C ILE A 199 -1.68 11.15 10.96
N SER A 200 -2.42 10.07 10.79
CA SER A 200 -2.06 8.73 11.22
C SER A 200 -1.68 7.90 10.00
N VAL A 201 -0.51 7.26 10.04
CA VAL A 201 -0.02 6.37 8.98
C VAL A 201 0.12 4.97 9.55
N LYS A 202 -0.54 4.00 8.92
CA LYS A 202 -0.30 2.57 9.13
C LYS A 202 0.80 2.12 8.19
N GLU A 203 1.77 1.36 8.69
CA GLU A 203 2.77 0.67 7.87
C GLU A 203 2.79 -0.82 8.21
N ALA A 204 2.91 -1.67 7.20
CA ALA A 204 2.98 -3.11 7.34
C ALA A 204 4.38 -3.58 7.75
N VAL A 205 4.47 -4.71 8.45
CA VAL A 205 5.74 -5.36 8.82
C VAL A 205 5.86 -6.69 8.08
N LEU A 206 6.78 -6.73 7.12
CA LEU A 206 6.95 -7.83 6.17
C LEU A 206 8.02 -8.83 6.66
N PRO A 207 7.75 -10.14 6.61
CA PRO A 207 8.64 -11.16 7.18
C PRO A 207 9.70 -11.68 6.20
N PHE A 208 9.94 -11.04 5.05
CA PHE A 208 10.75 -11.59 3.96
C PHE A 208 12.13 -12.09 4.38
N LYS A 209 12.80 -11.40 5.31
CA LYS A 209 14.11 -11.81 5.87
C LYS A 209 14.11 -13.16 6.58
N ARG A 210 12.94 -13.66 7.00
CA ARG A 210 12.80 -14.92 7.76
C ARG A 210 12.68 -16.14 6.86
N PHE A 211 12.37 -15.95 5.57
CA PHE A 211 12.05 -17.05 4.67
C PHE A 211 13.11 -17.19 3.59
N ARG A 212 13.57 -18.43 3.41
CA ARG A 212 14.52 -18.81 2.36
C ARG A 212 13.87 -19.81 1.41
N THR A 213 14.23 -19.74 0.14
CA THR A 213 13.90 -20.75 -0.88
C THR A 213 14.60 -22.07 -0.56
N PRO A 214 14.21 -23.19 -1.18
CA PRO A 214 14.95 -24.46 -1.07
C PRO A 214 16.42 -24.36 -1.49
N SER A 215 16.77 -23.42 -2.37
CA SER A 215 18.15 -23.13 -2.78
C SER A 215 18.94 -22.29 -1.75
N GLY A 216 18.28 -21.78 -0.70
CA GLY A 216 18.89 -21.00 0.38
C GLY A 216 18.83 -19.48 0.20
N ASP A 217 18.28 -19.01 -0.92
CA ASP A 217 18.11 -17.60 -1.26
C ASP A 217 16.95 -16.98 -0.49
N ILE A 218 16.98 -15.67 -0.24
CA ILE A 218 15.85 -14.99 0.39
C ILE A 218 14.70 -14.90 -0.62
N VAL A 219 13.47 -15.00 -0.13
CA VAL A 219 12.28 -14.89 -0.98
C VAL A 219 12.11 -13.47 -1.53
N ASP A 220 11.57 -13.36 -2.75
CA ASP A 220 11.29 -12.06 -3.37
C ASP A 220 10.29 -11.25 -2.54
N SER A 221 10.62 -9.98 -2.36
CA SER A 221 9.85 -9.00 -1.61
C SER A 221 8.87 -8.19 -2.45
N ILE A 222 8.62 -8.61 -3.70
CA ILE A 222 7.59 -7.97 -4.51
C ILE A 222 6.23 -8.07 -3.79
N LEU A 223 5.60 -6.90 -3.65
CA LEU A 223 4.24 -6.79 -3.15
C LEU A 223 3.28 -7.15 -4.29
N GLY A 224 2.13 -7.70 -3.94
CA GLY A 224 1.13 -8.12 -4.91
C GLY A 224 -0.23 -8.30 -4.27
N PRO A 225 -1.16 -8.96 -4.97
CA PRO A 225 -2.56 -9.05 -4.53
C PRO A 225 -2.77 -10.04 -3.37
N GLU A 226 -1.75 -10.80 -2.98
CA GLU A 226 -1.77 -11.68 -1.81
C GLU A 226 -0.98 -11.07 -0.64
N MET A 227 -1.59 -11.05 0.55
CA MET A 227 -1.00 -10.53 1.78
C MET A 227 0.16 -11.39 2.28
N ARG A 228 1.27 -10.74 2.66
CA ARG A 228 2.45 -11.40 3.23
C ARG A 228 2.90 -10.82 4.57
N SER A 229 2.40 -9.65 4.97
CA SER A 229 2.73 -9.01 6.24
C SER A 229 2.23 -9.79 7.45
N THR A 230 2.95 -9.64 8.57
CA THR A 230 2.66 -10.33 9.84
C THR A 230 2.22 -9.40 10.96
N GLY A 231 2.39 -8.10 10.77
CA GLY A 231 2.06 -7.08 11.76
C GLY A 231 2.01 -5.71 11.12
N GLU A 232 1.72 -4.71 11.93
CA GLU A 232 1.60 -3.32 11.51
C GLU A 232 2.08 -2.38 12.63
N VAL A 233 2.50 -1.18 12.25
CA VAL A 233 2.86 -0.09 13.15
C VAL A 233 2.08 1.17 12.77
N MET A 234 2.01 2.12 13.70
CA MET A 234 1.27 3.37 13.51
C MET A 234 2.17 4.57 13.83
N GLY A 235 2.35 5.46 12.86
CA GLY A 235 2.97 6.78 13.05
C GLY A 235 1.90 7.87 13.12
N ILE A 236 1.94 8.73 14.16
CA ILE A 236 1.03 9.88 14.28
C ILE A 236 1.84 11.17 14.36
N ALA A 237 1.52 12.15 13.51
CA ALA A 237 2.16 13.47 13.54
C ALA A 237 1.25 14.55 12.94
N SER A 238 1.66 15.81 13.06
CA SER A 238 0.94 16.98 12.54
C SER A 238 0.88 17.05 11.00
N SER A 239 1.67 16.23 10.29
CA SER A 239 1.78 16.25 8.84
C SER A 239 2.13 14.85 8.33
N PHE A 240 1.72 14.54 7.10
CA PHE A 240 1.97 13.26 6.47
C PHE A 240 3.45 12.83 6.46
N PRO A 241 4.43 13.67 6.02
CA PRO A 241 5.84 13.23 5.97
C PRO A 241 6.40 12.81 7.33
N LYS A 242 6.06 13.55 8.41
CA LYS A 242 6.44 13.22 9.79
C LYS A 242 5.78 11.92 10.27
N ALA A 243 4.51 11.71 9.94
CA ALA A 243 3.77 10.51 10.34
C ALA A 243 4.32 9.27 9.62
N PHE A 244 4.63 9.40 8.33
CA PHE A 244 5.29 8.36 7.53
C PHE A 244 6.71 8.07 8.06
N ALA A 245 7.52 9.10 8.35
CA ALA A 245 8.85 8.90 8.97
C ALA A 245 8.75 8.06 10.25
N LYS A 246 7.78 8.36 11.13
CA LYS A 246 7.55 7.59 12.37
C LYS A 246 7.14 6.15 12.09
N SER A 247 6.32 5.89 11.07
CA SER A 247 5.92 4.52 10.72
C SER A 247 7.11 3.72 10.16
N GLN A 248 7.94 4.34 9.31
CA GLN A 248 9.18 3.72 8.82
C GLN A 248 10.17 3.44 9.95
N ASP A 249 10.34 4.39 10.87
CA ASP A 249 11.22 4.23 12.04
C ASP A 249 10.77 3.06 12.93
N ALA A 250 9.47 2.91 13.13
CA ALA A 250 8.89 1.83 13.93
C ALA A 250 8.95 0.46 13.24
N ALA A 251 8.72 0.40 11.93
CA ALA A 251 8.69 -0.86 11.18
C ALA A 251 10.09 -1.38 10.82
N TYR A 252 11.00 -0.47 10.44
CA TYR A 252 12.24 -0.81 9.75
C TYR A 252 13.50 -0.16 10.34
N GLY A 253 13.40 0.63 11.41
CA GLY A 253 14.52 1.41 11.96
C GLY A 253 14.79 2.74 11.22
N GLY A 254 13.97 3.01 10.19
CA GLY A 254 13.95 4.27 9.47
C GLY A 254 14.85 4.34 8.24
N LEU A 255 14.70 5.41 7.48
CA LEU A 255 15.37 5.58 6.20
C LEU A 255 16.79 6.17 6.33
N PRO A 256 17.75 5.78 5.48
CA PRO A 256 19.08 6.40 5.42
C PRO A 256 18.99 7.91 5.20
N ARG A 257 19.84 8.69 5.87
CA ARG A 257 19.88 10.17 5.74
C ARG A 257 20.86 10.68 4.67
N SER A 258 21.77 9.82 4.24
CA SER A 258 22.78 10.07 3.23
C SER A 258 23.20 8.73 2.64
N GLY A 259 23.89 8.75 1.50
CA GLY A 259 24.46 7.54 0.89
C GLY A 259 24.16 7.45 -0.59
N THR A 260 24.05 6.22 -1.07
CA THR A 260 23.84 5.93 -2.50
C THR A 260 22.44 5.38 -2.74
N VAL A 261 21.75 5.95 -3.73
CA VAL A 261 20.44 5.47 -4.19
C VAL A 261 20.58 4.83 -5.56
N PHE A 262 20.17 3.57 -5.66
CA PHE A 262 19.95 2.91 -6.96
C PHE A 262 18.50 3.09 -7.40
N VAL A 263 18.29 3.52 -8.65
CA VAL A 263 16.95 3.70 -9.24
C VAL A 263 16.83 3.01 -10.60
N SER A 264 15.83 2.14 -10.71
CA SER A 264 15.47 1.47 -11.96
C SER A 264 13.97 1.28 -12.03
N VAL A 265 13.31 2.08 -12.87
CA VAL A 265 11.84 2.12 -12.94
C VAL A 265 11.29 1.67 -14.29
N ALA A 266 10.01 1.28 -14.31
CA ALA A 266 9.25 1.05 -15.53
C ALA A 266 9.01 2.36 -16.30
N ASP A 267 8.70 2.25 -17.60
CA ASP A 267 8.52 3.44 -18.45
C ASP A 267 7.34 4.31 -18.01
N ARG A 268 6.28 3.72 -17.46
CA ARG A 268 5.13 4.45 -16.90
C ARG A 268 5.52 5.38 -15.73
N ASP A 269 6.51 4.95 -14.93
CA ASP A 269 6.95 5.66 -13.72
C ASP A 269 8.01 6.72 -13.99
N LYS A 270 8.63 6.72 -15.18
CA LYS A 270 9.72 7.64 -15.55
C LYS A 270 9.35 9.11 -15.39
N ARG A 271 8.08 9.46 -15.59
CA ARG A 271 7.61 10.84 -15.37
C ARG A 271 7.55 11.17 -13.88
N SER A 272 7.04 10.27 -13.07
CA SER A 272 6.77 10.49 -11.65
C SER A 272 8.03 10.39 -10.79
N VAL A 273 9.08 9.71 -11.26
CA VAL A 273 10.36 9.54 -10.53
C VAL A 273 11.27 10.77 -10.55
N ILE A 274 11.04 11.71 -11.48
CA ILE A 274 11.95 12.85 -11.67
C ILE A 274 12.04 13.74 -10.43
N LEU A 275 10.90 14.18 -9.88
CA LEU A 275 10.90 15.09 -8.73
C LEU A 275 11.48 14.44 -7.46
N PRO A 276 11.13 13.18 -7.11
CA PRO A 276 11.80 12.48 -6.03
C PRO A 276 13.33 12.37 -6.22
N MET A 277 13.81 12.05 -7.43
CA MET A 277 15.26 11.92 -7.67
C MET A 277 15.98 13.26 -7.64
N LEU A 278 15.36 14.32 -8.18
CA LEU A 278 15.89 15.68 -8.05
C LEU A 278 16.06 16.05 -6.59
N ARG A 279 15.05 15.73 -5.75
CA ARG A 279 15.11 16.04 -4.33
C ARG A 279 16.19 15.24 -3.60
N LEU A 280 16.34 13.95 -3.87
CA LEU A 280 17.44 13.15 -3.33
C LEU A 280 18.81 13.68 -3.74
N SER A 281 18.97 14.10 -5.00
CA SER A 281 20.21 14.74 -5.47
C SER A 281 20.50 16.04 -4.71
N GLN A 282 19.49 16.89 -4.47
CA GLN A 282 19.62 18.11 -3.67
C GLN A 282 19.97 17.83 -2.19
N LEU A 283 19.52 16.70 -1.65
CA LEU A 283 19.88 16.22 -0.32
C LEU A 283 21.29 15.61 -0.26
N GLY A 284 21.99 15.54 -1.40
CA GLY A 284 23.38 15.07 -1.47
C GLY A 284 23.54 13.56 -1.64
N PHE A 285 22.47 12.83 -1.96
CA PHE A 285 22.60 11.41 -2.30
C PHE A 285 23.31 11.23 -3.65
N ARG A 286 24.19 10.23 -3.72
CA ARG A 286 24.75 9.76 -4.99
C ARG A 286 23.70 8.90 -5.69
N LEU A 287 23.38 9.23 -6.94
CA LEU A 287 22.39 8.49 -7.73
C LEU A 287 23.09 7.53 -8.69
N ILE A 288 22.64 6.27 -8.70
CA ILE A 288 23.05 5.22 -9.63
C ILE A 288 21.78 4.69 -10.30
N ALA A 289 21.80 4.43 -11.60
CA ALA A 289 20.61 4.03 -12.33
C ALA A 289 20.91 3.08 -13.48
N THR A 290 19.90 2.30 -13.89
CA THR A 290 19.96 1.58 -15.18
C THR A 290 19.94 2.57 -16.34
N GLU A 291 20.57 2.21 -17.46
CA GLU A 291 20.77 3.10 -18.61
C GLU A 291 19.54 3.92 -19.01
N GLY A 292 18.39 3.26 -19.26
CA GLY A 292 17.18 3.96 -19.67
C GLY A 292 16.57 4.87 -18.60
N THR A 293 16.84 4.61 -17.32
CA THR A 293 16.44 5.49 -16.20
C THR A 293 17.41 6.67 -16.12
N ALA A 294 18.72 6.43 -16.20
CA ALA A 294 19.75 7.46 -16.19
C ALA A 294 19.60 8.46 -17.35
N GLU A 295 19.28 7.98 -18.55
CA GLU A 295 19.02 8.84 -19.72
C GLU A 295 17.84 9.79 -19.46
N THR A 296 16.78 9.29 -18.83
CA THR A 296 15.62 10.11 -18.47
C THR A 296 16.00 11.18 -17.46
N LEU A 297 16.75 10.82 -16.40
CA LEU A 297 17.22 11.75 -15.38
C LEU A 297 18.15 12.83 -15.96
N ALA A 298 19.07 12.43 -16.84
CA ALA A 298 20.02 13.34 -17.49
C ALA A 298 19.31 14.42 -18.33
N ARG A 299 18.21 14.08 -19.00
CA ARG A 299 17.39 15.06 -19.75
C ARG A 299 16.75 16.14 -18.86
N TYR A 300 16.59 15.86 -17.57
CA TYR A 300 16.15 16.84 -16.57
C TYR A 300 17.32 17.49 -15.80
N GLY A 301 18.56 17.26 -16.23
CA GLY A 301 19.76 17.81 -15.60
C GLY A 301 20.14 17.11 -14.29
N ILE A 302 19.58 15.93 -14.01
CA ILE A 302 19.89 15.14 -12.81
C ILE A 302 21.02 14.15 -13.16
N THR A 303 22.16 14.27 -12.50
CA THR A 303 23.29 13.36 -12.69
C THR A 303 23.04 12.04 -11.98
N ALA A 304 23.08 10.93 -12.73
CA ALA A 304 23.07 9.57 -12.20
C ALA A 304 24.12 8.73 -12.94
N GLU A 305 24.89 7.94 -12.19
CA GLU A 305 25.87 7.03 -12.76
C GLU A 305 25.17 5.79 -13.33
N VAL A 306 25.59 5.35 -14.50
CA VAL A 306 24.99 4.17 -15.14
C VAL A 306 25.59 2.90 -14.55
N VAL A 307 24.75 1.97 -14.12
CA VAL A 307 25.15 0.63 -13.68
C VAL A 307 24.51 -0.46 -14.53
N ARG A 308 25.22 -1.58 -14.67
CA ARG A 308 24.78 -2.76 -15.41
C ARG A 308 23.80 -3.60 -14.59
N LYS A 309 22.86 -4.25 -15.29
CA LYS A 309 21.99 -5.25 -14.67
C LYS A 309 22.73 -6.56 -14.47
N HIS A 310 22.13 -7.48 -13.71
CA HIS A 310 22.73 -8.79 -13.46
C HIS A 310 22.83 -9.64 -14.72
N THR A 311 21.79 -9.65 -15.56
CA THR A 311 21.81 -10.40 -16.83
C THR A 311 22.82 -9.87 -17.85
N ASP A 312 23.16 -8.58 -17.81
CA ASP A 312 24.14 -7.93 -18.69
C ASP A 312 25.60 -8.33 -18.38
N VAL A 313 25.86 -9.04 -17.28
CA VAL A 313 27.20 -9.51 -16.87
C VAL A 313 27.70 -10.65 -17.76
N SER A 314 26.82 -11.29 -18.52
CA SER A 314 27.17 -12.35 -19.48
C SER A 314 27.81 -11.82 -20.80
N GLY A 315 27.85 -10.50 -21.01
CA GLY A 315 28.53 -9.84 -22.14
C GLY A 315 29.94 -9.32 -21.82
N GLU A 316 30.69 -8.90 -22.86
CA GLU A 316 32.07 -8.38 -22.81
C GLU A 316 32.23 -7.00 -22.10
N GLY A 317 31.52 -6.75 -21.00
CA GLY A 317 31.63 -5.51 -20.22
C GLY A 317 32.46 -5.67 -18.95
N GLU A 318 33.34 -4.70 -18.65
CA GLU A 318 34.09 -4.59 -17.39
C GLU A 318 33.27 -3.88 -16.30
N GLY A 319 33.40 -4.31 -15.03
CA GLY A 319 32.83 -3.63 -13.84
C GLY A 319 31.81 -4.46 -13.01
N PRO A 320 31.42 -4.02 -11.81
CA PRO A 320 30.42 -4.71 -10.98
C PRO A 320 28.98 -4.53 -11.52
N SER A 321 28.11 -5.51 -11.27
CA SER A 321 26.65 -5.37 -11.47
C SER A 321 26.00 -4.68 -10.28
N ILE A 322 24.75 -4.24 -10.44
CA ILE A 322 24.00 -3.69 -9.30
C ILE A 322 23.85 -4.68 -8.13
N VAL A 323 23.69 -5.97 -8.41
CA VAL A 323 23.61 -7.01 -7.37
C VAL A 323 24.92 -7.09 -6.57
N ASP A 324 26.06 -6.97 -7.27
CA ASP A 324 27.37 -6.96 -6.62
C ASP A 324 27.55 -5.74 -5.73
N LEU A 325 27.13 -4.55 -6.19
CA LEU A 325 27.19 -3.31 -5.39
C LEU A 325 26.31 -3.37 -4.13
N ILE A 326 25.11 -3.99 -4.25
CA ILE A 326 24.22 -4.21 -3.09
C ILE A 326 24.90 -5.13 -2.08
N HIS A 327 25.46 -6.26 -2.52
CA HIS A 327 26.18 -7.19 -1.64
C HIS A 327 27.44 -6.58 -1.02
N ALA A 328 28.12 -5.70 -1.74
CA ALA A 328 29.26 -4.93 -1.24
C ALA A 328 28.87 -3.85 -0.22
N GLY A 329 27.57 -3.57 -0.06
CA GLY A 329 27.06 -2.54 0.84
C GLY A 329 27.25 -1.12 0.32
N GLU A 330 27.43 -0.95 -0.99
CA GLU A 330 27.63 0.36 -1.63
C GLU A 330 26.31 1.09 -1.94
N ILE A 331 25.16 0.41 -1.76
CA ILE A 331 23.81 0.92 -2.00
C ILE A 331 23.02 0.96 -0.69
N ASP A 332 22.43 2.11 -0.38
CA ASP A 332 21.65 2.32 0.85
C ASP A 332 20.14 2.31 0.61
N ILE A 333 19.71 2.80 -0.56
CA ILE A 333 18.31 2.83 -0.98
C ILE A 333 18.19 2.24 -2.38
N VAL A 334 17.23 1.35 -2.57
CA VAL A 334 16.89 0.73 -3.85
C VAL A 334 15.46 1.10 -4.21
N ILE A 335 15.30 1.68 -5.41
CA ILE A 335 14.01 1.98 -6.01
C ILE A 335 13.89 1.12 -7.26
N ASN A 336 13.03 0.11 -7.20
CA ASN A 336 12.82 -0.82 -8.29
C ASN A 336 11.34 -1.08 -8.55
N THR A 337 10.75 -0.32 -9.49
CA THR A 337 9.37 -0.58 -9.89
C THR A 337 9.31 -1.74 -10.89
N PRO A 338 8.44 -2.74 -10.67
CA PRO A 338 8.37 -3.91 -11.53
C PRO A 338 7.88 -3.52 -12.92
N ARG A 339 8.47 -4.16 -13.93
CA ARG A 339 7.99 -4.13 -15.32
C ARG A 339 7.18 -5.40 -15.58
N GLY A 340 6.39 -5.40 -16.66
CA GLY A 340 5.75 -6.62 -17.16
C GLY A 340 6.73 -7.77 -17.47
N ARG A 341 6.20 -8.80 -18.14
CA ARG A 341 6.73 -10.17 -18.25
C ARG A 341 8.26 -10.38 -18.42
N SER A 342 8.97 -9.58 -19.21
CA SER A 342 10.36 -9.88 -19.63
C SER A 342 11.48 -9.39 -18.71
N ALA A 343 11.22 -8.45 -17.80
CA ALA A 343 12.24 -7.89 -16.89
C ALA A 343 12.12 -8.39 -15.45
N ARG A 344 11.36 -9.47 -15.23
CA ARG A 344 11.14 -10.05 -13.90
C ARG A 344 12.41 -10.67 -13.29
N ALA A 345 13.30 -11.26 -14.10
CA ALA A 345 14.52 -11.92 -13.60
C ALA A 345 15.48 -10.93 -12.92
N ASP A 346 15.91 -9.86 -13.63
CA ASP A 346 16.79 -8.85 -13.04
C ASP A 346 16.16 -8.16 -11.82
N GLY A 347 14.87 -7.81 -11.91
CA GLY A 347 14.16 -7.18 -10.80
C GLY A 347 14.08 -8.10 -9.57
N TYR A 348 13.84 -9.40 -9.78
CA TYR A 348 13.81 -10.40 -8.72
C TYR A 348 15.16 -10.47 -7.99
N GLU A 349 16.26 -10.53 -8.72
CA GLU A 349 17.61 -10.61 -8.13
C GLU A 349 17.98 -9.33 -7.38
N ILE A 350 17.67 -8.17 -7.94
CA ILE A 350 17.88 -6.87 -7.27
C ILE A 350 17.12 -6.82 -5.95
N ARG A 351 15.83 -7.14 -5.95
CA ARG A 351 14.99 -7.08 -4.73
C ARG A 351 15.44 -8.09 -3.69
N THR A 352 15.74 -9.32 -4.12
CA THR A 352 16.24 -10.38 -3.24
C THR A 352 17.56 -9.98 -2.58
N ALA A 353 18.52 -9.46 -3.36
CA ALA A 353 19.79 -8.96 -2.85
C ALA A 353 19.60 -7.80 -1.87
N THR A 354 18.67 -6.88 -2.16
CA THR A 354 18.37 -5.71 -1.31
C THR A 354 17.84 -6.13 0.06
N VAL A 355 16.89 -7.07 0.09
CA VAL A 355 16.32 -7.60 1.34
C VAL A 355 17.39 -8.36 2.12
N ALA A 356 18.24 -9.12 1.42
CA ALA A 356 19.35 -9.85 2.03
C ALA A 356 20.38 -8.92 2.68
N ALA A 357 20.65 -7.78 2.05
CA ALA A 357 21.58 -6.77 2.53
C ALA A 357 20.99 -5.80 3.57
N ASP A 358 19.72 -5.99 3.96
CA ASP A 358 18.99 -5.11 4.88
C ASP A 358 18.98 -3.64 4.44
N ARG A 359 18.69 -3.40 3.16
CA ARG A 359 18.64 -2.06 2.57
C ARG A 359 17.21 -1.62 2.30
N ALA A 360 16.98 -0.31 2.33
CA ALA A 360 15.66 0.25 2.06
C ALA A 360 15.24 -0.06 0.63
N LEU A 361 14.05 -0.65 0.45
CA LEU A 361 13.52 -1.07 -0.83
C LEU A 361 12.15 -0.44 -1.08
N PHE A 362 12.02 0.25 -2.20
CA PHE A 362 10.74 0.78 -2.68
C PHE A 362 10.39 0.17 -4.03
N THR A 363 9.19 -0.40 -4.12
CA THR A 363 8.70 -1.10 -5.33
C THR A 363 7.60 -0.34 -6.06
N THR A 364 7.10 0.76 -5.48
CA THR A 364 6.09 1.64 -6.10
C THR A 364 6.57 3.08 -6.11
N ILE A 365 6.09 3.87 -7.08
CA ILE A 365 6.50 5.27 -7.18
C ILE A 365 5.86 6.16 -6.10
N ALA A 366 4.65 5.81 -5.64
CA ALA A 366 3.95 6.53 -4.59
C ALA A 366 4.67 6.44 -3.24
N GLN A 367 5.17 5.25 -2.88
CA GLN A 367 6.03 5.07 -1.70
C GLN A 367 7.31 5.90 -1.80
N VAL A 368 7.94 6.00 -2.98
CA VAL A 368 9.15 6.81 -3.17
C VAL A 368 8.87 8.29 -2.87
N GLY A 369 7.74 8.83 -3.35
CA GLY A 369 7.33 10.19 -3.03
C GLY A 369 7.18 10.43 -1.52
N ALA A 370 6.48 9.51 -0.84
CA ALA A 370 6.30 9.55 0.61
C ALA A 370 7.64 9.47 1.37
N ALA A 371 8.50 8.53 0.98
CA ALA A 371 9.82 8.32 1.57
C ALA A 371 10.70 9.55 1.45
N VAL A 372 10.81 10.13 0.25
CA VAL A 372 11.64 11.32 0.01
C VAL A 372 11.13 12.52 0.79
N ALA A 373 9.82 12.74 0.85
CA ALA A 373 9.24 13.81 1.66
C ALA A 373 9.55 13.62 3.16
N SER A 374 9.58 12.38 3.64
CA SER A 374 9.82 12.05 5.05
C SER A 374 11.28 12.26 5.51
N LEU A 375 12.26 12.22 4.59
CA LEU A 375 13.69 12.32 4.92
C LEU A 375 14.06 13.65 5.58
N GLU A 376 13.44 14.74 5.16
CA GLU A 376 13.72 16.10 5.68
C GLU A 376 13.03 16.36 7.02
N GLU A 377 11.91 15.68 7.23
CA GLU A 377 11.02 15.86 8.37
C GLU A 377 11.29 14.86 9.49
N ARG A 378 12.43 14.15 9.43
CA ARG A 378 12.88 13.17 10.43
C ARG A 378 13.82 13.84 11.44
N PRO A 379 13.31 14.37 12.57
CA PRO A 379 14.17 14.93 13.61
C PRO A 379 15.07 13.84 14.20
N GLU A 380 16.21 14.24 14.78
CA GLU A 380 17.08 13.32 15.53
C GLU A 380 16.36 12.69 16.74
N HIS A 381 15.43 13.45 17.32
CA HIS A 381 14.52 12.99 18.37
C HIS A 381 13.08 13.25 17.94
N PRO A 382 12.25 12.20 17.75
CA PRO A 382 10.86 12.38 17.36
C PRO A 382 10.06 13.01 18.49
N GLU A 383 9.23 14.01 18.16
CA GLU A 383 8.24 14.53 19.09
C GLU A 383 7.24 13.43 19.44
N VAL A 384 7.08 13.15 20.72
CA VAL A 384 6.18 12.11 21.23
C VAL A 384 4.96 12.74 21.88
N LYS A 385 3.82 12.05 21.74
CA LYS A 385 2.56 12.47 22.30
C LYS A 385 1.69 11.26 22.61
N SER A 386 1.03 11.28 23.76
CA SER A 386 0.17 10.17 24.16
C SER A 386 -1.14 10.17 23.37
N LEU A 387 -1.78 9.00 23.27
CA LEU A 387 -3.12 8.91 22.67
C LEU A 387 -4.16 9.72 23.45
N GLN A 388 -3.94 9.87 24.76
CA GLN A 388 -4.79 10.66 25.65
C GLN A 388 -4.71 12.15 25.31
N ASP A 389 -3.51 12.67 25.04
CA ASP A 389 -3.34 14.07 24.64
C ASP A 389 -3.96 14.34 23.27
N TYR A 390 -3.80 13.40 22.31
CA TYR A 390 -4.48 13.49 21.02
C TYR A 390 -6.01 13.47 21.17
N ALA A 391 -6.54 12.63 22.06
CA ALA A 391 -7.98 12.58 22.32
C ALA A 391 -8.49 13.86 22.99
N ALA A 392 -7.72 14.42 23.94
CA ALA A 392 -8.08 15.68 24.61
C ALA A 392 -8.15 16.86 23.62
N GLU A 393 -7.18 16.97 22.71
CA GLU A 393 -7.19 18.03 21.70
C GLU A 393 -8.35 17.94 20.72
N ARG A 394 -8.79 16.73 20.36
CA ARG A 394 -9.97 16.54 19.50
C ARG A 394 -11.27 16.99 20.16
N ILE A 395 -11.35 16.96 21.49
CA ILE A 395 -12.53 17.46 22.22
C ILE A 395 -12.55 19.00 22.20
N THR A 396 -11.38 19.63 22.15
CA THR A 396 -11.23 21.10 22.19
C THR A 396 -11.24 21.79 20.83
N ALA A 397 -10.98 21.04 19.75
CA ALA A 397 -10.98 21.51 18.36
C ALA A 397 -12.39 21.43 17.77
#